data_AF-A0A7J7WHW6-F1
#
_entry.id   AF-A0A7J7WHW6-F1
#
_cell.length_a   1.000
_cell.length_b   1.000
_cell.length_c   1.000
_cell.angle_alpha   90.00
_cell.angle_beta   90.00
_cell.angle_gamma   90.00
#
_symmetry.space_group_name_H-M   'P 1'
#
loop_
_entity.id
_entity.type
_entity.pdbx_description
1 polymer ?
#
loop_
_entity_poly.entity_id
_entity_poly.type
_entity_poly.pdbx_seq_one_letter_code
_entity_poly.pdbx_strand_id
1 'polypeptide(L)'
;MPRSGPGPHAGSSSAAPRHLSPRHLSPRHLSPRHLSPRHLSPRHLSPRHLSPRHLSPRHLSPRHLSPRHLSPRHLSPRHLSPRHLSPRHLSPRHLSPRHLSPRHLSPRHLSPRHLSPQHLSPRHLSPRHLSPRHLSPRR
;
A
#
# COMPACT_ATOMS: atom_id res chain seq x y z
N MET A 1 27.77 -41.50 -10.00
CA MET A 1 26.65 -42.14 -9.26
C MET A 1 27.19 -42.67 -7.94
N PRO A 2 26.46 -42.70 -6.80
CA PRO A 2 25.40 -41.85 -6.21
C PRO A 2 25.86 -41.35 -4.80
N ARG A 3 25.18 -40.56 -3.95
CA ARG A 3 23.91 -40.75 -3.22
C ARG A 3 23.56 -39.47 -2.44
N SER A 4 22.31 -39.05 -2.57
CA SER A 4 21.35 -38.65 -1.53
C SER A 4 21.83 -37.93 -0.25
N GLY A 5 21.39 -36.69 -0.10
CA GLY A 5 21.02 -36.10 1.19
C GLY A 5 19.83 -35.17 1.02
N PRO A 6 18.63 -35.50 1.53
CA PRO A 6 17.53 -34.55 1.60
C PRO A 6 17.59 -33.78 2.93
N GLY A 7 17.56 -32.45 2.87
CA GLY A 7 17.19 -31.61 4.01
C GLY A 7 17.76 -30.18 3.97
N PRO A 8 17.10 -29.18 4.59
CA PRO A 8 15.77 -29.20 5.20
C PRO A 8 14.72 -28.41 4.39
N HIS A 9 13.49 -28.83 4.65
CA HIS A 9 12.24 -28.25 4.21
C HIS A 9 12.11 -26.76 4.57
N ALA A 10 11.59 -26.00 3.61
CA ALA A 10 10.54 -25.01 3.79
C ALA A 10 10.43 -24.36 5.18
N GLY A 11 11.43 -23.56 5.53
CA GLY A 11 11.22 -22.36 6.32
C GLY A 11 11.37 -21.18 5.38
N SER A 12 10.35 -20.84 4.57
CA SER A 12 10.31 -19.55 3.89
C SER A 12 10.09 -18.46 4.95
N SER A 13 11.12 -18.24 5.76
CA SER A 13 11.26 -17.12 6.67
C SER A 13 11.29 -15.90 5.77
N SER A 14 10.11 -15.33 5.52
CA SER A 14 9.90 -14.07 4.84
C SER A 14 10.58 -12.98 5.66
N ALA A 15 11.90 -12.86 5.52
CA ALA A 15 12.69 -11.75 5.99
C ALA A 15 12.37 -10.56 5.09
N ALA A 16 11.13 -10.06 5.19
CA ALA A 16 10.80 -8.76 4.64
C ALA A 16 11.72 -7.75 5.36
N PRO A 17 12.51 -6.97 4.62
CA PRO A 17 13.38 -5.97 5.24
C PRO A 17 12.55 -5.09 6.16
N ARG A 18 13.01 -4.92 7.41
CA ARG A 18 12.30 -4.14 8.42
C ARG A 18 12.05 -2.71 7.92
N HIS A 19 12.95 -2.16 7.11
CA HIS A 19 12.87 -0.81 6.54
C HIS A 19 13.10 -0.87 5.02
N LEU A 20 12.20 -0.26 4.26
CA LEU A 20 12.28 -0.11 2.80
C LEU A 20 12.15 1.37 2.44
N SER A 21 13.30 2.04 2.29
CA SER A 21 13.35 3.49 2.04
C SER A 21 14.32 3.88 0.89
N PRO A 22 14.26 3.24 -0.30
CA PRO A 22 15.08 3.68 -1.42
C PRO A 22 14.64 5.06 -1.93
N ARG A 23 15.53 5.76 -2.65
CA ARG A 23 15.15 7.04 -3.29
C ARG A 23 14.01 6.85 -4.31
N HIS A 24 14.04 5.78 -5.10
CA HIS A 24 13.01 5.47 -6.10
C HIS A 24 12.64 3.98 -6.06
N LEU A 25 11.34 3.68 -6.06
CA LEU A 25 10.81 2.33 -6.18
C LEU A 25 9.68 2.34 -7.22
N SER A 26 10.05 2.13 -8.48
CA SER A 26 9.15 2.27 -9.64
C SER A 26 9.21 1.09 -10.61
N PRO A 27 9.10 -0.18 -10.15
CA PRO A 27 9.01 -1.31 -11.07
C PRO A 27 7.73 -1.28 -11.88
N ARG A 28 7.70 -1.98 -13.02
CA ARG A 28 6.47 -2.11 -13.83
C ARG A 28 5.33 -2.80 -13.03
N HIS A 29 5.66 -3.81 -12.24
CA HIS A 29 4.70 -4.54 -11.39
C HIS A 29 5.30 -4.79 -10.00
N LEU A 30 4.54 -4.49 -8.95
CA LEU A 30 4.87 -4.82 -7.55
C LEU A 30 3.65 -5.50 -6.90
N SER A 31 3.56 -6.82 -7.03
CA SER A 31 2.39 -7.60 -6.61
C SER A 31 2.74 -8.84 -5.77
N PRO A 32 3.55 -8.73 -4.69
CA PRO A 32 3.81 -9.86 -3.81
C PRO A 32 2.53 -10.28 -3.06
N ARG A 33 2.50 -11.52 -2.55
CA ARG A 33 1.39 -11.99 -1.70
C ARG A 33 1.26 -11.15 -0.42
N HIS A 34 2.37 -10.79 0.21
CA HIS A 34 2.42 -9.95 1.41
C HIS A 34 3.54 -8.89 1.27
N LEU A 35 3.22 -7.63 1.53
CA LEU A 35 4.18 -6.53 1.61
C LEU A 35 3.95 -5.77 2.92
N SER A 36 4.64 -6.20 3.98
CA SER A 36 4.42 -5.71 5.35
C SER A 36 5.72 -5.37 6.10
N PRO A 37 6.61 -4.52 5.55
CA PRO A 37 7.77 -4.03 6.31
C PRO A 37 7.31 -3.15 7.49
N ARG A 38 8.19 -2.94 8.48
CA ARG A 38 7.89 -1.98 9.56
C ARG A 38 7.79 -0.55 9.00
N HIS A 39 8.67 -0.18 8.07
CA HIS A 39 8.64 1.12 7.40
C HIS A 39 8.76 0.95 5.88
N LEU A 40 7.83 1.52 5.12
CA LEU A 40 7.90 1.65 3.66
C LEU A 40 7.84 3.15 3.31
N SER A 41 9.00 3.77 3.18
CA SER A 41 9.14 5.24 3.09
C SER A 41 10.13 5.69 2.00
N PRO A 42 10.00 5.22 0.74
CA PRO A 42 10.82 5.73 -0.35
C PRO A 42 10.46 7.20 -0.68
N ARG A 43 11.38 7.94 -1.32
CA ARG A 43 11.05 9.29 -1.80
C ARG A 43 10.00 9.24 -2.92
N HIS A 44 10.12 8.28 -3.85
CA HIS A 44 9.14 8.03 -4.90
C HIS A 44 8.74 6.55 -4.95
N LEU A 45 7.45 6.27 -4.80
CA LEU A 45 6.85 4.94 -4.95
C LEU A 45 5.80 5.01 -6.06
N SER A 46 6.24 4.71 -7.29
CA SER A 46 5.45 4.94 -8.51
C SER A 46 5.50 3.77 -9.49
N PRO A 47 5.20 2.53 -9.08
CA PRO A 47 5.09 1.43 -10.02
C PRO A 47 3.88 1.60 -10.96
N ARG A 48 3.90 0.96 -12.14
CA ARG A 48 2.71 0.97 -13.00
C ARG A 48 1.55 0.20 -12.34
N HIS A 49 1.83 -0.92 -11.67
CA HIS A 49 0.85 -1.67 -10.89
C HIS A 49 1.37 -2.00 -9.49
N LEU A 50 0.66 -1.54 -8.45
CA LEU A 50 0.87 -1.89 -7.04
C LEU A 50 -0.32 -2.70 -6.54
N SER A 51 -0.23 -4.03 -6.64
CA SER A 51 -1.38 -4.92 -6.41
C SER A 51 -1.05 -6.14 -5.53
N PRO A 52 -0.41 -5.98 -4.35
CA PRO A 52 -0.22 -7.10 -3.45
C PRO A 52 -1.55 -7.61 -2.87
N ARG A 53 -1.59 -8.87 -2.43
CA ARG A 53 -2.77 -9.38 -1.71
C ARG A 53 -2.93 -8.68 -0.35
N HIS A 54 -1.83 -8.45 0.37
CA HIS A 54 -1.81 -7.68 1.62
C HIS A 54 -0.71 -6.61 1.58
N LEU A 55 -1.09 -5.34 1.77
CA LEU A 55 -0.17 -4.22 1.95
C LEU A 55 -0.44 -3.59 3.31
N SER A 56 0.32 -4.04 4.31
CA SER A 56 0.07 -3.73 5.72
C SER A 56 1.35 -3.38 6.49
N PRO A 57 2.14 -2.39 6.04
CA PRO A 57 3.27 -1.92 6.83
C PRO A 57 2.81 -1.18 8.09
N ARG A 58 3.68 -1.08 9.10
CA ARG A 58 3.38 -0.23 10.27
C ARG A 58 3.34 1.25 9.85
N HIS A 59 4.27 1.69 9.00
CA HIS A 59 4.29 3.05 8.45
C HIS A 59 4.44 3.00 6.92
N LEU A 60 3.47 3.57 6.20
CA LEU A 60 3.53 3.82 4.76
C LEU A 60 3.58 5.32 4.52
N SER A 61 4.79 5.86 4.38
CA SER A 61 5.03 7.32 4.34
C SER A 61 6.01 7.76 3.25
N PRO A 62 5.78 7.40 1.97
CA PRO A 62 6.59 7.96 0.89
C PRO A 62 6.33 9.45 0.69
N ARG A 63 7.30 10.19 0.14
CA ARG A 63 7.05 11.59 -0.25
C ARG A 63 6.04 11.65 -1.41
N HIS A 64 6.14 10.76 -2.38
CA HIS A 64 5.20 10.61 -3.48
C HIS A 64 4.76 9.15 -3.62
N LEU A 65 3.46 8.87 -3.44
CA LEU A 65 2.83 7.60 -3.78
C LEU A 65 1.93 7.80 -5.01
N SER A 66 2.45 7.49 -6.19
CA SER A 66 1.77 7.78 -7.47
C SER A 66 1.82 6.63 -8.47
N PRO A 67 1.38 5.41 -8.11
CA PRO A 67 1.24 4.35 -9.09
C PRO A 67 0.11 4.64 -10.09
N ARG A 68 0.18 4.06 -11.29
CA ARG A 68 -0.96 4.12 -12.23
C ARG A 68 -2.16 3.36 -11.66
N HIS A 69 -1.93 2.19 -11.08
CA HIS A 69 -2.95 1.39 -10.40
C HIS A 69 -2.50 1.00 -8.99
N LEU A 70 -3.25 1.39 -7.97
CA LEU A 70 -3.12 0.94 -6.59
C LEU A 70 -4.36 0.12 -6.22
N SER A 71 -4.24 -1.20 -6.29
CA SER A 71 -5.37 -2.11 -6.12
C SER A 71 -4.99 -3.37 -5.33
N PRO A 72 -4.51 -3.25 -4.08
CA PRO A 72 -4.34 -4.40 -3.23
C PRO A 72 -5.68 -4.97 -2.78
N ARG A 73 -5.72 -6.27 -2.43
CA ARG A 73 -6.94 -6.83 -1.81
C ARG A 73 -7.18 -6.22 -0.43
N HIS A 74 -6.13 -6.02 0.35
CA HIS A 74 -6.17 -5.33 1.65
C HIS A 74 -5.08 -4.26 1.73
N LEU A 75 -5.49 -2.99 1.87
CA LEU A 75 -4.61 -1.86 2.22
C LEU A 75 -4.88 -1.45 3.67
N SER A 76 -4.08 -1.94 4.60
CA SER A 76 -4.31 -1.77 6.05
C SER A 76 -3.04 -1.43 6.84
N PRO A 77 -2.31 -0.36 6.48
CA PRO A 77 -1.20 0.09 7.32
C PRO A 77 -1.71 0.69 8.64
N ARG A 78 -0.86 0.70 9.67
CA ARG A 78 -1.18 1.44 10.91
C ARG A 78 -1.20 2.95 10.64
N HIS A 79 -0.23 3.46 9.86
CA HIS A 79 -0.22 4.85 9.42
C HIS A 79 0.00 4.92 7.91
N LEU A 80 -0.94 5.55 7.19
CA LEU A 80 -0.84 5.90 5.78
C LEU A 80 -0.73 7.43 5.67
N SER A 81 0.49 7.94 5.55
CA SER A 81 0.78 9.37 5.62
C SER A 81 1.80 9.86 4.58
N PRO A 82 1.55 9.62 3.28
CA PRO A 82 2.40 10.21 2.24
C PRO A 82 2.20 11.72 2.14
N ARG A 83 3.21 12.45 1.67
CA ARG A 83 3.03 13.88 1.35
C ARG A 83 2.08 14.06 0.16
N HIS A 84 2.15 13.19 -0.84
CA HIS A 84 1.23 13.16 -1.97
C HIS A 84 0.75 11.71 -2.23
N LEU A 85 -0.56 11.48 -2.14
CA LEU A 85 -1.23 10.26 -2.55
C LEU A 85 -2.03 10.53 -3.83
N SER A 86 -1.45 10.27 -4.98
CA SER A 86 -2.03 10.66 -6.28
C SER A 86 -1.97 9.55 -7.34
N PRO A 87 -2.49 8.34 -7.08
CA PRO A 87 -2.60 7.33 -8.11
C PRO A 87 -3.66 7.69 -9.16
N ARG A 88 -3.52 7.16 -10.38
CA ARG A 88 -4.59 7.28 -11.38
C ARG A 88 -5.84 6.50 -10.96
N HIS A 89 -5.66 5.30 -10.41
CA HIS A 89 -6.76 4.52 -9.82
C HIS A 89 -6.36 4.02 -8.42
N LEU A 90 -7.13 4.38 -7.41
CA LEU A 90 -7.07 3.82 -6.06
C LEU A 90 -8.32 2.96 -5.84
N SER A 91 -8.17 1.65 -5.94
CA SER A 91 -9.30 0.70 -5.91
C SER A 91 -8.99 -0.59 -5.12
N PRO A 92 -8.58 -0.48 -3.85
CA PRO A 92 -8.44 -1.66 -3.01
C PRO A 92 -9.82 -2.29 -2.70
N ARG A 93 -9.85 -3.60 -2.45
CA ARG A 93 -11.09 -4.24 -1.96
C ARG A 93 -11.41 -3.78 -0.52
N HIS A 94 -10.40 -3.64 0.33
CA HIS A 94 -10.55 -3.04 1.65
C HIS A 94 -9.46 -1.97 1.86
N LEU A 95 -9.90 -0.73 2.13
CA LEU A 95 -9.05 0.39 2.54
C LEU A 95 -9.32 0.71 4.00
N SER A 96 -8.52 0.14 4.89
CA SER A 96 -8.73 0.21 6.35
C SER A 96 -7.45 0.50 7.13
N PRO A 97 -6.78 1.65 6.86
CA PRO A 97 -5.69 2.09 7.72
C PRO A 97 -6.20 2.52 9.10
N ARG A 98 -5.38 2.45 10.14
CA ARG A 98 -5.75 3.09 11.42
C ARG A 98 -5.78 4.61 11.23
N HIS A 99 -4.70 5.19 10.70
CA HIS A 99 -4.67 6.62 10.35
C HIS A 99 -4.42 6.81 8.86
N LEU A 100 -5.31 7.55 8.20
CA LEU A 100 -5.18 8.00 6.81
C LEU A 100 -5.03 9.51 6.77
N SER A 101 -3.79 9.99 6.78
CA SER A 101 -3.45 11.41 6.94
C SER A 101 -2.41 11.91 5.92
N PRO A 102 -2.68 11.81 4.61
CA PRO A 102 -1.82 12.39 3.60
C PRO A 102 -1.92 13.93 3.59
N ARG A 103 -0.85 14.62 3.21
CA ARG A 103 -0.96 16.08 2.98
C ARG A 103 -1.83 16.40 1.76
N HIS A 104 -1.78 15.60 0.71
CA HIS A 104 -2.68 15.71 -0.44
C HIS A 104 -3.19 14.32 -0.84
N LEU A 105 -4.50 14.12 -0.83
CA LEU A 105 -5.20 12.94 -1.35
C LEU A 105 -5.92 13.31 -2.66
N SER A 106 -5.28 13.06 -3.80
CA SER A 106 -5.78 13.48 -5.11
C SER A 106 -5.70 12.39 -6.19
N PRO A 107 -6.35 11.23 -5.98
CA PRO A 107 -6.45 10.22 -7.03
C PRO A 107 -7.38 10.68 -8.15
N ARG A 108 -7.16 10.23 -9.39
CA ARG A 108 -8.17 10.46 -10.44
C ARG A 108 -9.46 9.67 -10.16
N HIS A 109 -9.32 8.42 -9.70
CA HIS A 109 -10.46 7.61 -9.24
C HIS A 109 -10.17 7.03 -7.86
N LEU A 110 -11.05 7.29 -6.90
CA LEU A 110 -11.06 6.69 -5.56
C LEU A 110 -12.30 5.78 -5.44
N SER A 111 -12.12 4.48 -5.66
CA SER A 111 -13.23 3.51 -5.68
C SER A 111 -12.92 2.22 -4.90
N PRO A 112 -12.64 2.32 -3.58
CA PRO A 112 -12.52 1.13 -2.75
C PRO A 112 -13.87 0.41 -2.61
N ARG A 113 -13.88 -0.93 -2.49
CA ARG A 113 -15.14 -1.61 -2.14
C ARG A 113 -15.56 -1.30 -0.70
N HIS A 114 -14.62 -1.26 0.23
CA HIS A 114 -14.85 -0.81 1.60
C HIS A 114 -13.82 0.24 1.99
N LEU A 115 -14.29 1.39 2.46
CA LEU A 115 -13.48 2.48 2.99
C LEU A 115 -13.79 2.68 4.47
N SER A 116 -12.89 2.24 5.34
CA SER A 116 -13.10 2.26 6.79
C SER A 116 -11.81 2.61 7.56
N PRO A 117 -11.27 3.82 7.41
CA PRO A 117 -10.19 4.31 8.26
C PRO A 117 -10.68 4.52 9.71
N GLN A 118 -9.81 4.32 10.71
CA GLN A 118 -10.15 4.73 12.09
C GLN A 118 -10.04 6.23 12.29
N HIS A 119 -9.10 6.89 11.60
CA HIS A 119 -8.98 8.34 11.56
C HIS A 119 -8.67 8.76 10.12
N LEU A 120 -9.44 9.69 9.58
CA LEU A 120 -9.29 10.24 8.24
C LEU A 120 -9.07 11.75 8.30
N SER A 121 -7.84 12.19 8.02
CA SER A 121 -7.45 13.60 8.15
C SER A 121 -6.48 14.06 7.05
N PRO A 122 -6.89 14.02 5.76
CA PRO A 122 -6.09 14.64 4.71
C PRO A 122 -6.09 16.17 4.87
N ARG A 123 -4.96 16.84 4.62
CA ARG A 123 -4.94 18.33 4.59
C ARG A 123 -5.67 18.87 3.35
N HIS A 124 -5.54 18.18 2.22
CA HIS A 124 -6.29 18.48 1.01
C HIS A 124 -6.85 17.18 0.42
N LEU A 125 -8.14 17.18 0.10
CA LEU A 125 -8.87 16.05 -0.45
C LEU A 125 -9.52 16.46 -1.77
N SER A 126 -9.01 15.95 -2.90
CA SER A 126 -9.48 16.32 -4.24
C SER A 126 -9.45 15.16 -5.24
N PRO A 127 -10.25 14.10 -5.03
CA PRO A 127 -10.46 13.07 -6.04
C PRO A 127 -11.26 13.62 -7.23
N ARG A 128 -10.95 13.22 -8.47
CA ARG A 128 -11.81 13.57 -9.62
C ARG A 128 -13.12 12.77 -9.62
N HIS A 129 -13.03 11.49 -9.27
CA HIS A 129 -14.18 10.61 -9.08
C HIS A 129 -14.06 9.87 -7.75
N LEU A 130 -15.12 9.88 -6.94
CA LEU A 130 -15.20 9.25 -5.63
C LEU A 130 -16.42 8.33 -5.57
N SER A 131 -16.19 7.01 -5.47
CA SER A 131 -17.26 6.00 -5.51
C SER A 131 -16.94 4.78 -4.63
N PRO A 132 -16.83 4.94 -3.30
CA PRO A 132 -16.77 3.79 -2.40
C PRO A 132 -18.09 3.02 -2.41
N ARG A 133 -18.06 1.68 -2.38
CA ARG A 133 -19.32 0.89 -2.24
C ARG A 133 -19.84 0.92 -0.81
N HIS A 134 -18.96 0.77 0.17
CA HIS A 134 -19.28 0.89 1.59
C HIS A 134 -18.31 1.89 2.24
N LEU A 135 -18.87 2.85 2.98
CA LEU A 135 -18.14 3.91 3.67
C LEU A 135 -18.45 3.85 5.17
N SER A 136 -17.45 3.60 6.00
CA SER A 136 -17.61 3.54 7.46
C SER A 136 -16.36 4.06 8.18
N PRO A 137 -16.05 5.37 8.07
CA PRO A 137 -14.99 5.97 8.86
C PRO A 137 -15.38 5.93 10.35
N ARG A 138 -14.47 5.46 11.21
CA ARG A 138 -14.59 5.72 12.66
C ARG A 138 -13.90 7.06 12.97
N ARG A 139 -14.23 7.67 14.10
CA ARG A 139 -13.70 8.98 14.53
C ARG A 139 -12.33 8.83 15.17
#